data_AF-A0A951P5E0-F1
#
_entry.id   AF-A0A951P5E0-F1
#
_cell.length_a   1.000
_cell.length_b   1.000
_cell.length_c   1.000
_cell.angle_alpha   90.00
_cell.angle_beta   90.00
_cell.angle_gamma   90.00
#
_symmetry.space_group_name_H-M   'P 1'
#
loop_
_entity.id
_entity.type
_entity.pdbx_description
1 polymer ?
#
loop_
_entity_poly.entity_id
_entity_poly.type
_entity_poly.pdbx_seq_one_letter_code
_entity_poly.pdbx_strand_id
1 'polypeptide(L)'
;MFHGLDNQFLYSAYKITATFADDIGNVKSGTGTCFFVKNKSGNFCLITNRHVVDLSYKKDDASLSKYSIREIKISGKSARIGDNFPESDLSFEVDPNIEVSTDYQNDVACITELSLLSGVNVRLDYWIPYSFLASESDFQLNLTVLAD
;
A
#
# COMPACT_ATOMS: atom_id res chain seq x y z
N MET A 1 25.51 -10.72 -6.24
CA MET A 1 26.07 -9.49 -5.66
C MET A 1 24.98 -8.85 -4.84
N PHE A 2 25.16 -8.72 -3.52
CA PHE A 2 24.31 -7.87 -2.69
C PHE A 2 24.58 -6.43 -3.15
N HIS A 3 23.81 -5.95 -4.13
CA HIS A 3 23.65 -4.52 -4.30
C HIS A 3 22.97 -4.06 -3.02
N GLY A 4 23.60 -3.17 -2.25
CA GLY A 4 22.92 -2.52 -1.13
C GLY A 4 21.58 -1.96 -1.62
N LEU A 5 20.60 -1.85 -0.72
CA LEU A 5 19.29 -1.29 -1.06
C LEU A 5 19.49 0.09 -1.72
N ASP A 6 19.14 0.21 -2.99
CA ASP A 6 19.20 1.48 -3.71
C ASP A 6 17.96 2.35 -3.38
N ASN A 7 17.95 3.58 -3.89
CA ASN A 7 16.82 4.49 -3.67
C ASN A 7 15.49 3.93 -4.22
N GLN A 8 15.53 3.09 -5.27
CA GLN A 8 14.32 2.48 -5.82
C GLN A 8 13.59 1.69 -4.74
N PHE A 9 14.33 0.88 -3.98
CA PHE A 9 13.73 0.03 -2.95
C PHE A 9 13.49 0.79 -1.65
N LEU A 10 14.44 1.63 -1.21
CA LEU A 10 14.32 2.38 0.05
C LEU A 10 13.11 3.33 0.05
N TYR A 11 12.84 3.98 -1.10
CA TYR A 11 11.73 4.95 -1.22
C TYR A 11 10.48 4.36 -1.88
N SER A 12 10.44 3.04 -2.13
CA SER A 12 9.23 2.34 -2.59
C SER A 12 8.16 2.19 -1.50
N ALA A 13 8.54 2.41 -0.22
CA ALA A 13 7.62 2.47 0.90
C ALA A 13 6.95 3.86 0.97
N TYR A 14 5.64 3.87 0.86
CA TYR A 14 4.82 5.07 1.00
C TYR A 14 4.05 5.02 2.32
N LYS A 15 3.76 6.19 2.88
CA LYS A 15 2.81 6.31 3.97
C LYS A 15 1.40 6.32 3.39
N ILE A 16 0.54 5.48 3.93
CA ILE A 16 -0.90 5.49 3.67
C ILE A 16 -1.63 5.93 4.93
N THR A 17 -2.60 6.82 4.79
CA THR A 17 -3.53 7.21 5.83
C THR A 17 -4.94 6.99 5.31
N ALA A 18 -5.71 6.17 6.02
CA ALA A 18 -7.11 5.93 5.73
C ALA A 18 -7.97 6.63 6.80
N THR A 19 -8.94 7.41 6.34
CA THR A 19 -9.90 8.10 7.20
C THR A 19 -11.26 7.41 7.07
N PHE A 20 -11.86 7.08 8.20
CA PHE A 20 -13.14 6.42 8.31
C PHE A 20 -14.14 7.32 9.03
N ALA A 21 -15.40 7.29 8.60
CA ALA A 21 -16.48 8.02 9.26
C ALA A 21 -17.72 7.15 9.43
N ASP A 22 -18.42 7.34 10.56
CA ASP A 22 -19.78 6.83 10.75
C ASP A 22 -20.83 7.86 10.30
N ASP A 23 -22.10 7.45 10.23
CA ASP A 23 -23.19 8.29 9.70
C ASP A 23 -23.53 9.50 10.58
N ILE A 24 -23.06 9.52 11.83
CA ILE A 24 -23.27 10.63 12.76
C ILE A 24 -22.04 11.56 12.84
N GLY A 25 -21.04 11.34 11.98
CA GLY A 25 -19.89 12.23 11.80
C GLY A 25 -18.70 11.96 12.73
N ASN A 26 -18.68 10.85 13.47
CA ASN A 26 -17.47 10.46 14.19
C ASN A 26 -16.41 10.02 13.18
N VAL A 27 -15.17 10.46 13.39
CA VAL A 27 -14.05 10.14 12.51
C VAL A 27 -13.02 9.30 13.25
N LYS A 28 -12.47 8.31 12.56
CA LYS A 28 -11.30 7.54 12.96
C LYS A 28 -10.29 7.52 11.82
N SER A 29 -9.01 7.37 12.13
CA SER A 29 -7.98 7.24 11.11
C SER A 29 -6.99 6.14 11.45
N GLY A 30 -6.53 5.45 10.42
CA GLY A 30 -5.43 4.49 10.46
C GLY A 30 -4.27 5.02 9.62
N THR A 31 -3.04 4.73 10.04
CA THR A 31 -1.86 5.01 9.23
C THR A 31 -0.99 3.77 9.19
N GLY A 32 -0.42 3.51 8.03
CA GLY A 32 0.49 2.39 7.81
C GLY A 32 1.42 2.65 6.64
N THR A 33 1.98 1.56 6.13
CA THR A 33 2.85 1.57 4.97
C THR A 33 2.13 0.90 3.81
N CYS A 34 2.35 1.43 2.61
CA CYS A 34 1.91 0.80 1.38
C CYS A 34 3.04 0.79 0.34
N PHE A 35 2.89 -0.08 -0.65
CA PHE A 35 3.82 -0.24 -1.75
C PHE A 35 3.05 -0.21 -3.06
N PHE A 36 3.60 0.46 -4.06
CA PHE A 36 3.15 0.31 -5.43
C PHE A 36 3.93 -0.82 -6.09
N VAL A 37 3.19 -1.80 -6.61
CA VAL A 37 3.75 -2.98 -7.27
C VAL A 37 3.21 -3.04 -8.69
N LYS A 38 4.07 -3.25 -9.69
CA LYS A 38 3.56 -3.58 -11.03
C LYS A 38 3.22 -5.06 -11.10
N ASN A 39 2.01 -5.39 -11.52
CA ASN A 39 1.61 -6.76 -11.78
C ASN A 39 2.17 -7.27 -13.13
N LYS A 40 1.91 -8.55 -13.47
CA LYS A 40 2.37 -9.17 -14.72
C LYS A 40 1.89 -8.44 -15.98
N SER A 41 0.74 -7.76 -15.90
CA SER A 41 0.17 -6.97 -17.00
C SER A 41 0.74 -5.55 -17.08
N GLY A 42 1.66 -5.18 -16.18
CA GLY A 42 2.27 -3.85 -16.11
C GLY A 42 1.44 -2.79 -15.39
N ASN A 43 0.26 -3.14 -14.86
CA ASN A 43 -0.59 -2.23 -14.11
C ASN A 43 -0.08 -2.06 -12.68
N PHE A 44 -0.23 -0.87 -12.13
CA PHE A 44 0.07 -0.63 -10.73
C PHE A 44 -1.02 -1.23 -9.83
N CYS A 45 -0.57 -1.85 -8.75
CA CYS A 45 -1.39 -2.30 -7.65
C CYS A 45 -0.85 -1.68 -6.36
N LEU A 46 -1.75 -1.16 -5.52
CA LEU A 46 -1.40 -0.68 -4.18
C LEU A 46 -1.53 -1.83 -3.20
N ILE A 47 -0.44 -2.17 -2.52
CA ILE A 47 -0.39 -3.22 -1.52
C ILE A 47 -0.22 -2.58 -0.14
N THR A 48 -1.04 -2.98 0.81
CA THR A 48 -0.93 -2.57 2.22
C THR A 48 -1.53 -3.64 3.13
N ASN A 49 -1.50 -3.43 4.44
CA ASN A 49 -2.22 -4.29 5.36
C ASN A 49 -3.72 -4.01 5.33
N ARG A 50 -4.53 -5.07 5.42
CA ARG A 50 -5.99 -4.94 5.40
C ARG A 50 -6.49 -4.09 6.57
N HIS A 51 -5.93 -4.26 7.75
CA HIS A 51 -6.33 -3.48 8.93
C HIS A 51 -6.11 -1.96 8.80
N VAL A 52 -5.30 -1.50 7.83
CA VAL A 52 -5.13 -0.07 7.56
C VAL A 52 -6.36 0.51 6.86
N VAL A 53 -6.99 -0.28 5.99
CA VAL A 53 -8.04 0.18 5.07
C VAL A 53 -9.41 -0.47 5.33
N ASP A 54 -9.48 -1.43 6.24
CA ASP A 54 -10.70 -2.05 6.77
C ASP A 54 -10.62 -2.04 8.30
N LEU A 55 -11.22 -1.02 8.90
CA LEU A 55 -11.24 -0.85 10.36
C LEU A 55 -11.97 -1.99 11.08
N SER A 56 -12.90 -2.64 10.38
CA SER A 56 -13.74 -3.73 10.90
C SER A 56 -13.14 -5.13 10.65
N TYR A 57 -11.91 -5.20 10.15
CA TYR A 57 -11.23 -6.44 9.76
C TYR A 57 -11.33 -7.57 10.78
N LYS A 58 -11.26 -7.26 12.08
CA LYS A 58 -11.46 -8.24 13.16
C LYS A 58 -12.95 -8.39 13.47
N LYS A 59 -13.50 -9.57 13.19
CA LYS A 59 -14.93 -9.91 13.11
C LYS A 59 -15.83 -9.65 14.33
N ASP A 60 -15.32 -9.11 15.44
CA ASP A 60 -16.08 -9.06 16.71
C ASP A 60 -16.22 -7.66 17.33
N ASP A 61 -15.86 -6.59 16.61
CA ASP A 61 -16.07 -5.22 17.10
C ASP A 61 -17.25 -4.54 16.41
N ALA A 62 -18.46 -4.82 16.93
CA ALA A 62 -19.70 -4.17 16.48
C ALA A 62 -19.67 -2.63 16.60
N SER A 63 -18.74 -2.06 17.37
CA SER A 63 -18.58 -0.61 17.46
C SER A 63 -17.85 -0.01 16.26
N LEU A 64 -17.08 -0.83 15.51
CA LEU A 64 -16.29 -0.41 14.36
C LEU A 64 -17.01 -0.66 13.02
N SER A 65 -17.98 -1.58 12.97
CA SER A 65 -18.71 -1.90 11.73
C SER A 65 -19.56 -0.75 11.17
N LYS A 66 -19.85 0.27 11.99
CA LYS A 66 -20.56 1.48 11.55
C LYS A 66 -19.68 2.49 10.80
N TYR A 67 -18.36 2.28 10.78
CA TYR A 67 -17.42 3.16 10.09
C TYR A 67 -17.20 2.67 8.67
N SER A 68 -17.30 3.57 7.70
CA SER A 68 -16.93 3.33 6.31
C SER A 68 -15.72 4.18 5.95
N ILE A 69 -14.88 3.66 5.07
CA ILE A 69 -13.74 4.40 4.54
C ILE A 69 -14.23 5.57 3.69
N ARG A 70 -13.67 6.75 3.91
CA ARG A 70 -14.05 7.99 3.23
C ARG A 70 -12.92 8.59 2.41
N GLU A 71 -11.69 8.38 2.85
CA GLU A 71 -10.51 8.98 2.24
C GLU A 71 -9.34 8.03 2.40
N ILE A 72 -8.54 7.90 1.34
CA ILE A 72 -7.24 7.28 1.38
C ILE A 72 -6.23 8.28 0.84
N LYS A 73 -5.33 8.73 1.71
CA LYS A 73 -4.24 9.63 1.37
C LYS A 73 -2.92 8.90 1.37
N ILE A 74 -2.14 9.11 0.33
CA ILE A 74 -0.82 8.52 0.16
C ILE A 74 0.21 9.63 0.13
N SER A 75 1.34 9.43 0.79
CA SER A 75 2.48 10.34 0.73
C SER A 75 3.82 9.61 0.71
N GLY A 76 4.80 10.14 0.00
CA GLY A 76 6.15 9.58 -0.07
C GLY A 76 7.11 10.55 -0.75
N LYS A 77 8.12 10.00 -1.43
CA LYS A 77 9.10 10.79 -2.20
C LYS A 77 8.87 10.62 -3.70
N SER A 78 9.30 11.63 -4.44
CA SER A 78 9.51 11.59 -5.88
C SER A 78 11.00 11.71 -6.21
N ALA A 79 11.38 11.22 -7.37
CA ALA A 79 12.74 11.21 -7.83
C ALA A 79 13.06 12.45 -8.66
N ARG A 80 14.25 13.02 -8.41
CA ARG A 80 14.86 13.94 -9.35
C ARG A 80 15.04 13.26 -10.70
N ILE A 81 14.67 13.99 -11.75
CA ILE A 81 14.81 13.52 -13.13
C ILE A 81 16.30 13.37 -13.45
N GLY A 82 16.72 12.14 -13.78
CA GLY A 82 18.06 11.84 -14.30
C GLY A 82 18.92 10.96 -13.40
N ASP A 83 18.72 10.95 -12.08
CA ASP A 83 19.60 10.22 -11.15
C ASP A 83 18.91 9.46 -10.01
N ASN A 84 17.57 9.39 -10.02
CA ASN A 84 16.78 8.65 -9.03
C ASN A 84 17.03 9.10 -7.57
N PHE A 85 17.46 10.34 -7.37
CA PHE A 85 17.68 10.89 -6.04
C PHE A 85 16.35 11.38 -5.44
N PRO A 86 16.02 11.05 -4.18
CA PRO A 86 14.80 11.51 -3.51
C PRO A 86 14.87 13.01 -3.24
N GLU A 87 14.06 13.81 -3.94
CA GLU A 87 14.17 15.27 -3.87
C GLU A 87 12.90 15.95 -3.36
N SER A 88 11.73 15.57 -3.88
CA SER A 88 10.46 16.23 -3.54
C SER A 88 9.48 15.31 -2.84
N ASP A 89 8.66 15.87 -1.96
CA ASP A 89 7.54 15.16 -1.35
C ASP A 89 6.41 14.97 -2.36
N LEU A 90 5.81 13.78 -2.34
CA LEU A 90 4.63 13.44 -3.12
C LEU A 90 3.46 13.21 -2.17
N SER A 91 2.29 13.75 -2.47
CA SER A 91 1.05 13.45 -1.75
C SER A 91 -0.15 13.49 -2.69
N PHE A 92 -1.04 12.50 -2.58
CA PHE A 92 -2.25 12.41 -3.39
C PHE A 92 -3.31 11.53 -2.71
N GLU A 93 -4.53 11.56 -3.23
CA GLU A 93 -5.66 10.78 -2.74
C GLU A 93 -6.11 9.77 -3.80
N VAL A 94 -6.50 8.59 -3.34
CA VAL A 94 -7.04 7.51 -4.18
C VAL A 94 -8.49 7.24 -3.80
N ASP A 95 -9.25 6.69 -4.75
CA ASP A 95 -10.64 6.30 -4.55
C ASP A 95 -10.74 5.30 -3.38
N PRO A 96 -11.55 5.61 -2.35
CA PRO A 96 -11.73 4.73 -1.19
C PRO A 96 -12.57 3.48 -1.51
N ASN A 97 -13.15 3.35 -2.70
CA ASN A 97 -13.88 2.16 -3.14
C ASN A 97 -12.90 1.01 -3.41
N ILE A 98 -12.54 0.30 -2.35
CA ILE A 98 -11.61 -0.82 -2.40
C ILE A 98 -12.31 -2.13 -2.10
N GLU A 99 -11.93 -3.18 -2.81
CA GLU A 99 -12.33 -4.55 -2.49
C GLU A 99 -11.22 -5.20 -1.64
N VAL A 100 -11.62 -5.81 -0.53
CA VAL A 100 -10.71 -6.55 0.34
C VAL A 100 -11.13 -8.02 0.40
N SER A 101 -10.16 -8.90 0.68
CA SER A 101 -10.41 -10.34 0.86
C SER A 101 -11.50 -10.59 1.91
N THR A 102 -12.37 -11.57 1.70
CA THR A 102 -13.36 -11.99 2.70
C THR A 102 -12.76 -12.88 3.79
N ASP A 103 -11.58 -13.46 3.53
CA ASP A 103 -10.80 -14.20 4.54
C ASP A 103 -10.21 -13.26 5.58
N TYR A 104 -10.58 -13.48 6.85
CA TYR A 104 -10.17 -12.67 8.00
C TYR A 104 -8.76 -12.99 8.50
N GLN A 105 -8.13 -14.07 8.02
CA GLN A 105 -6.74 -14.38 8.31
C GLN A 105 -5.79 -13.66 7.34
N ASN A 106 -6.32 -13.20 6.22
CA ASN A 106 -5.56 -12.47 5.21
C ASN A 106 -5.52 -10.97 5.53
N ASP A 107 -4.45 -10.54 6.20
CA ASP A 107 -4.19 -9.13 6.50
C ASP A 107 -3.47 -8.38 5.35
N VAL A 108 -3.73 -8.78 4.11
CA VAL A 108 -3.22 -8.11 2.91
C VAL A 108 -4.38 -7.53 2.12
N ALA A 109 -4.29 -6.24 1.81
CA ALA A 109 -5.15 -5.57 0.84
C ALA A 109 -4.35 -5.27 -0.43
N CYS A 110 -4.93 -5.63 -1.58
CA CYS A 110 -4.38 -5.37 -2.90
C CYS A 110 -5.43 -4.62 -3.73
N ILE A 111 -5.14 -3.37 -4.07
CA ILE A 111 -6.06 -2.51 -4.82
C ILE A 111 -5.54 -2.44 -6.26
N THR A 112 -6.26 -3.07 -7.19
CA THR A 112 -5.86 -3.22 -8.59
C THR A 112 -6.39 -2.13 -9.51
N GLU A 113 -7.48 -1.47 -9.13
CA GLU A 113 -8.14 -0.39 -9.88
C GLU A 113 -7.89 0.97 -9.21
N LEU A 114 -6.62 1.36 -9.16
CA LEU A 114 -6.20 2.65 -8.61
C LEU A 114 -6.78 3.81 -9.41
N SER A 115 -7.75 4.51 -8.82
CA SER A 115 -8.30 5.75 -9.35
C SER A 115 -7.90 6.91 -8.44
N LEU A 116 -7.45 8.03 -9.02
CA LEU A 116 -7.06 9.23 -8.26
C LEU A 116 -8.28 10.15 -8.08
N LEU A 117 -8.53 10.63 -6.85
CA LEU A 117 -9.70 11.45 -6.52
C LEU A 117 -9.61 12.91 -7.00
N SER A 118 -8.46 13.30 -7.53
CA SER A 118 -8.25 14.59 -8.16
C SER A 118 -7.56 14.33 -9.49
N GLY A 119 -7.93 15.07 -10.54
CA GLY A 119 -7.33 14.96 -11.89
C GLY A 119 -5.84 15.34 -11.97
N VAL A 120 -5.12 15.20 -10.86
CA VAL A 120 -3.69 15.38 -10.70
C VAL A 120 -3.00 14.17 -11.34
N ASN A 121 -2.17 14.44 -12.34
CA ASN A 121 -1.26 13.45 -12.87
C ASN A 121 -0.14 13.22 -11.85
N VAL A 122 -0.19 12.08 -11.17
CA VAL A 122 0.86 11.65 -10.23
C VAL A 122 1.86 10.77 -10.97
N ARG A 123 3.15 11.11 -10.84
CA ARG A 123 4.24 10.24 -11.29
C ARG A 123 4.77 9.43 -10.11
N LEU A 124 4.64 8.11 -10.19
CA LEU A 124 5.22 7.18 -9.22
C LEU A 124 6.62 6.78 -9.69
N ASP A 125 7.64 7.35 -9.05
CA ASP A 125 9.04 7.06 -9.36
C ASP A 125 9.54 5.76 -8.72
N TYR A 126 9.14 5.54 -7.47
CA TYR A 126 9.57 4.40 -6.68
C TYR A 126 8.44 3.37 -6.60
N TRP A 127 8.72 2.16 -7.06
CA TRP A 127 7.77 1.06 -7.12
C TRP A 127 8.50 -0.27 -7.24
N ILE A 128 7.85 -1.34 -6.82
CA ILE A 128 8.41 -2.69 -6.83
C ILE A 128 8.03 -3.38 -8.14
N PRO A 129 9.00 -3.83 -8.95
CA PRO A 129 8.72 -4.62 -10.15
C PRO A 129 8.21 -6.02 -9.78
N TYR A 130 7.36 -6.59 -10.64
CA TYR A 130 6.83 -7.95 -10.44
C TYR A 130 7.93 -8.99 -10.18
N SER A 131 9.08 -8.85 -10.83
CA SER A 131 10.22 -9.77 -10.71
C SER A 131 10.90 -9.77 -9.33
N PHE A 132 10.55 -8.81 -8.46
CA PHE A 132 11.03 -8.75 -7.08
C PHE A 132 10.07 -9.39 -6.08
N LEU A 133 8.87 -9.79 -6.52
CA LEU A 133 7.95 -10.53 -5.66
C LEU A 133 8.46 -11.96 -5.49
N ALA A 134 8.48 -12.42 -4.25
CA ALA A 134 8.85 -13.79 -3.94
C ALA A 134 7.86 -14.77 -4.59
N SER A 135 8.42 -15.75 -5.31
CA SER A 135 7.72 -16.92 -5.79
C SER A 135 7.64 -17.99 -4.71
N GLU A 136 6.77 -18.99 -4.92
CA GLU A 136 6.74 -20.18 -4.04
C GLU A 136 8.10 -20.87 -3.95
N SER A 137 8.83 -20.97 -5.07
CA SER A 137 10.21 -21.49 -5.06
C SER A 137 11.16 -20.67 -4.19
N ASP A 138 11.01 -19.35 -4.15
CA ASP A 138 11.84 -18.50 -3.28
C ASP A 138 11.58 -18.80 -1.80
N PHE A 139 10.33 -19.03 -1.42
CA PHE A 139 9.97 -19.42 -0.05
C PHE A 139 10.55 -20.79 0.32
N GLN A 140 10.47 -21.76 -0.58
CA GLN A 140 10.95 -23.13 -0.31
C GLN A 140 12.48 -23.22 -0.25
N LEU A 141 13.21 -22.35 -0.97
CA LEU A 141 14.66 -22.47 -1.12
C LEU A 141 15.47 -21.47 -0.27
N ASN A 142 14.95 -20.26 -0.03
CA ASN A 142 15.78 -19.13 0.42
C ASN A 142 15.35 -18.50 1.76
N LEU A 143 14.22 -18.90 2.35
CA LEU A 143 13.67 -18.31 3.57
C LEU A 143 13.83 -19.19 4.82
N THR A 144 14.93 -19.96 4.90
CA THR A 144 15.34 -20.60 6.15
C THR A 144 16.26 -19.66 6.91
N VAL A 145 15.76 -19.01 7.96
CA VAL A 145 16.64 -18.43 8.98
C VAL A 145 17.19 -19.62 9.76
N LEU A 146 18.45 -19.97 9.53
CA LEU A 146 19.14 -20.91 10.41
C LEU A 146 19.24 -20.23 11.77
N ALA A 147 18.54 -20.79 12.76
CA ALA A 147 18.74 -20.38 14.15
C ALA A 147 20.14 -20.84 14.57
N ASP A 148 20.98 -19.90 14.99
CA ASP A 148 22.23 -20.19 15.69
C ASP A 148 21.96 -20.78 17.08
#